data_AF-E3FIX9-F1
#
_entry.id   AF-E3FIX9-F1
#
_cell.length_a   1.000
_cell.length_b   1.000
_cell.length_c   1.000
_cell.angle_alpha   90.00
_cell.angle_beta   90.00
_cell.angle_gamma   90.00
#
_symmetry.space_group_name_H-M   'P 1'
#
loop_
_entity.id
_entity.type
_entity.pdbx_description
1 polymer ?
#
loop_
_entity_poly.entity_id
_entity_poly.type
_entity_poly.pdbx_seq_one_letter_code
_entity_poly.pdbx_strand_id
1 'polypeptide(L)'
;MQRAAGYSESGELTRLIEQLRERLDSEGLMAMDFTEELETVLARLLMRNQRLRVLQRMTRNCDSLERADAIRTVIERLDAQLLRELPPLLDRLDQLERPTSSSRG
;
A
#
# COMPACT_ATOMS: atom_id res chain seq x y z
N MET A 1 -9.18 11.69 10.09
CA MET A 1 -8.18 11.76 9.00
C MET A 1 -7.11 12.78 9.38
N GLN A 2 -5.86 12.36 9.61
CA GLN A 2 -4.76 13.27 9.99
C GLN A 2 -4.21 13.96 8.74
N ARG A 3 -4.33 15.29 8.68
CA ARG A 3 -3.72 16.14 7.64
C ARG A 3 -2.31 16.52 8.09
N ALA A 4 -1.29 15.80 7.60
CA ALA A 4 0.10 16.26 7.76
C ALA A 4 0.42 17.22 6.61
N ALA A 5 0.68 18.50 6.91
CA ALA A 5 1.15 19.51 5.96
C ALA A 5 0.41 19.56 4.60
N GLY A 6 -0.93 19.52 4.60
CA GLY A 6 -1.73 19.63 3.38
C GLY A 6 -1.74 18.38 2.48
N TYR A 7 -0.99 17.33 2.81
CA TYR A 7 -1.17 16.02 2.21
C TYR A 7 -2.50 15.42 2.69
N SER A 8 -3.35 15.06 1.73
CA SER A 8 -4.60 14.34 1.98
C SER A 8 -4.40 12.90 1.52
N GLU A 9 -4.39 11.98 2.49
CA GLU A 9 -4.32 10.56 2.19
C GLU A 9 -5.50 10.13 1.31
N SER A 10 -5.20 9.40 0.24
CA SER A 10 -6.24 8.82 -0.61
C SER A 10 -7.02 7.77 0.19
N GLY A 11 -8.30 8.04 0.45
CA GLY A 11 -9.18 7.09 1.14
C GLY A 11 -9.36 5.78 0.37
N GLU A 12 -9.13 5.79 -0.95
CA GLU A 12 -9.09 4.58 -1.78
C GLU A 12 -7.86 3.73 -1.46
N LEU A 13 -6.69 4.34 -1.35
CA LEU A 13 -5.46 3.63 -1.01
C LEU A 13 -5.56 3.01 0.40
N THR A 14 -6.14 3.73 1.36
CA THR A 14 -6.41 3.18 2.70
C THR A 14 -7.27 1.91 2.62
N ARG A 15 -8.36 1.93 1.85
CA ARG A 15 -9.23 0.76 1.68
C ARG A 15 -8.53 -0.42 1.01
N LEU A 16 -7.65 -0.18 0.04
CA LEU A 16 -6.89 -1.24 -0.63
C LEU A 16 -5.85 -1.87 0.30
N ILE A 17 -5.21 -1.06 1.16
CA ILE A 17 -4.26 -1.55 2.18
C ILE A 17 -4.98 -2.39 3.24
N GLU A 18 -6.17 -1.96 3.68
CA GLU A 18 -6.99 -2.73 4.63
C GLU A 18 -7.39 -4.09 4.04
N GLN A 19 -7.87 -4.11 2.79
CA GLN A 19 -8.15 -5.36 2.08
C GLN A 19 -6.91 -6.26 1.96
N LEU A 20 -5.75 -5.70 1.62
CA LEU A 20 -4.51 -6.48 1.55
C LEU A 20 -4.17 -7.09 2.90
N ARG A 21 -4.31 -6.33 4.00
CA ARG A 21 -4.03 -6.83 5.34
C ARG A 21 -4.97 -7.97 5.72
N GLU A 22 -6.27 -7.82 5.47
CA GLU A 22 -7.25 -8.88 5.77
C GLU A 22 -6.92 -10.20 5.04
N ARG A 23 -6.42 -10.11 3.80
CA ARG A 23 -6.02 -11.26 2.98
C ARG A 23 -4.65 -11.85 3.34
N LEU A 24 -3.77 -11.07 3.97
CA LEU A 24 -2.50 -11.57 4.50
C LEU A 24 -2.68 -12.23 5.87
N ASP A 25 -3.65 -11.76 6.66
CA ASP A 25 -3.99 -12.32 7.97
C ASP A 25 -4.76 -13.67 7.83
N SER A 26 -5.38 -13.96 6.67
CA SER A 26 -5.87 -15.31 6.35
C SER A 26 -4.68 -16.24 6.03
N GLU A 27 -4.55 -17.34 6.77
CA GLU A 27 -3.38 -18.24 6.87
C GLU A 27 -2.91 -18.95 5.56
N GLY A 28 -3.29 -18.49 4.37
CA GLY A 28 -3.21 -19.28 3.13
C GLY A 28 -2.16 -18.88 2.08
N LEU A 29 -1.41 -17.78 2.26
CA LEU A 29 -0.57 -17.24 1.17
C LEU A 29 0.85 -17.80 1.16
N MET A 30 0.98 -19.08 0.82
CA MET A 30 2.27 -19.74 0.53
C MET A 30 2.35 -20.25 -0.92
N ALA A 31 1.71 -19.55 -1.87
CA ALA A 31 2.00 -19.78 -3.29
C ALA A 31 3.30 -19.05 -3.67
N MET A 32 4.39 -19.80 -3.91
CA MET A 32 5.71 -19.25 -4.23
C MET A 32 5.72 -18.32 -5.46
N ASP A 33 4.78 -18.50 -6.38
CA ASP A 33 4.68 -17.68 -7.61
C ASP A 33 4.15 -16.26 -7.35
N PHE A 34 3.58 -15.99 -6.16
CA PHE A 34 2.96 -14.71 -5.81
C PHE A 34 3.83 -13.85 -4.88
N THR A 35 4.94 -14.40 -4.39
CA THR A 35 5.74 -13.79 -3.31
C THR A 35 6.50 -12.55 -3.78
N GLU A 36 7.08 -12.52 -4.98
CA GLU A 36 7.89 -11.39 -5.45
C GLU A 36 7.08 -10.12 -5.72
N GLU A 37 5.90 -10.25 -6.34
CA GLU A 37 4.99 -9.12 -6.61
C GLU A 37 4.45 -8.54 -5.29
N LEU A 38 4.07 -9.42 -4.36
CA LEU A 38 3.64 -9.04 -3.02
C LEU A 38 4.77 -8.33 -2.24
N GLU A 39 5.98 -8.88 -2.22
CA GLU A 39 7.15 -8.26 -1.59
C GLU A 39 7.44 -6.88 -2.17
N THR A 40 7.33 -6.73 -3.49
CA THR A 40 7.53 -5.44 -4.17
C THR A 40 6.51 -4.40 -3.73
N VAL A 41 5.23 -4.76 -3.65
CA VAL A 41 4.17 -3.86 -3.19
C VAL A 41 4.32 -3.54 -1.69
N LEU A 42 4.66 -4.53 -0.86
CA LEU A 42 4.94 -4.32 0.56
C LEU A 42 6.14 -3.39 0.78
N ALA A 43 7.21 -3.53 0.01
CA ALA A 43 8.37 -2.65 0.06
C ALA A 43 7.99 -1.19 -0.29
N ARG A 44 7.12 -0.99 -1.29
CA ARG A 44 6.59 0.34 -1.64
C ARG A 44 5.70 0.93 -0.54
N LEU A 45 4.85 0.11 0.09
CA LEU A 45 4.04 0.52 1.24
C LEU A 45 4.91 0.94 2.43
N LEU A 46 5.98 0.19 2.72
CA LEU A 46 6.97 0.54 3.74
C LEU A 46 7.66 1.87 3.41
N MET A 47 8.10 2.06 2.16
CA MET A 47 8.72 3.31 1.73
C MET A 47 7.75 4.49 1.87
N ARG A 48 6.49 4.34 1.45
CA ARG A 48 5.43 5.36 1.64
C ARG A 48 5.27 5.71 3.11
N ASN A 49 5.18 4.71 4.00
CA ASN A 49 5.03 4.93 5.43
C ASN A 49 6.24 5.67 6.03
N GLN A 50 7.45 5.29 5.64
CA GLN A 50 8.67 5.96 6.08
C GLN A 50 8.69 7.44 5.66
N ARG A 51 8.31 7.74 4.40
CA ARG A 51 8.24 9.12 3.88
C ARG A 51 7.17 9.94 4.59
N LEU A 52 6.01 9.36 4.88
CA LEU A 52 4.98 10.03 5.68
C LEU A 52 5.46 10.39 7.09
N ARG A 53 6.16 9.47 7.78
CA ARG A 53 6.76 9.76 9.09
C ARG A 53 7.80 10.87 9.03
N VAL A 54 8.56 10.96 7.94
CA VAL A 54 9.51 12.06 7.72
C VAL A 54 8.75 13.37 7.53
N LEU A 55 7.73 13.41 6.65
CA LEU A 55 6.91 14.59 6.43
C LEU A 55 6.24 15.09 7.72
N GLN A 56 5.69 14.17 8.51
CA GLN A 56 5.08 14.48 9.81
C GLN A 56 6.09 15.10 10.79
N ARG A 57 7.31 14.56 10.87
CA ARG A 57 8.37 15.12 11.71
C ARG A 57 8.79 16.51 11.25
N MET A 58 8.97 16.69 9.95
CA MET A 58 9.33 17.99 9.37
C MET A 58 8.26 19.04 9.63
N THR A 59 6.99 18.67 9.50
CA THR A 59 5.85 19.55 9.80
C THR A 59 5.84 19.96 11.27
N ARG A 60 6.14 19.03 12.19
CA ARG A 60 6.20 19.31 13.64
C ARG A 60 7.39 20.21 14.01
N ASN A 61 8.51 20.08 13.31
CA ASN A 61 9.73 20.83 13.58
C ASN A 61 9.80 22.17 12.83
N CYS A 62 8.76 22.54 12.07
CA CYS A 62 8.76 23.71 11.17
C CYS A 62 9.96 23.73 10.21
N ASP A 63 10.36 22.55 9.71
CA ASP A 63 11.42 22.42 8.71
C ASP A 63 11.03 23.09 7.37
N SER A 64 12.02 23.31 6.49
CA SER A 64 11.85 23.96 5.18
C SER A 64 10.66 23.41 4.37
N LEU A 65 9.77 24.33 3.94
CA LEU A 65 8.59 24.04 3.11
C LEU A 65 8.96 23.37 1.78
N GLU A 66 10.05 23.82 1.14
CA GLU A 66 10.53 23.25 -0.12
C GLU A 66 10.93 21.77 0.02
N ARG A 67 11.59 21.42 1.14
CA ARG A 67 11.92 20.03 1.43
C ARG A 67 10.67 19.20 1.75
N ALA A 68 9.68 19.79 2.42
CA ALA A 68 8.41 19.13 2.69
C ALA A 68 7.64 18.83 1.39
N ASP A 69 7.66 19.74 0.43
CA ASP A 69 7.02 19.55 -0.88
C ASP A 69 7.73 18.47 -1.71
N ALA A 70 9.07 18.41 -1.70
CA ALA A 70 9.80 17.31 -2.35
C ALA A 70 9.41 15.94 -1.79
N ILE A 71 9.25 15.82 -0.46
CA ILE A 71 8.77 14.58 0.18
C ILE A 71 7.33 14.29 -0.21
N ARG A 72 6.47 15.31 -0.31
CA ARG A 72 5.08 15.16 -0.74
C ARG A 72 4.97 14.60 -2.16
N THR A 73 5.72 15.15 -3.11
CA THR A 73 5.74 14.64 -4.50
C THR A 73 6.18 13.18 -4.56
N VAL A 74 7.13 12.77 -3.72
CA VAL A 74 7.55 11.35 -3.63
C VAL A 74 6.40 10.48 -3.10
N ILE A 75 5.68 10.93 -2.08
CA ILE A 75 4.51 10.21 -1.53
C ILE A 75 3.41 10.09 -2.58
N GLU A 76 3.06 11.18 -3.26
CA GLU A 76 2.02 11.18 -4.31
C GLU A 76 2.38 10.23 -5.47
N ARG A 77 3.66 10.17 -5.85
CA ARG A 77 4.12 9.20 -6.85
C ARG A 77 3.99 7.77 -6.38
N LEU A 78 4.35 7.48 -5.13
CA LEU A 78 4.19 6.15 -4.53
C LEU A 78 2.72 5.77 -4.45
N ASP A 79 1.84 6.69 -4.04
CA ASP A 79 0.40 6.47 -3.99
C ASP A 79 -0.16 6.13 -5.38
N ALA A 80 0.24 6.87 -6.42
CA ALA A 80 -0.19 6.61 -7.79
C ALA A 80 0.30 5.25 -8.32
N GLN A 81 1.48 4.79 -7.91
CA GLN A 81 1.98 3.45 -8.23
C GLN A 81 1.17 2.37 -7.50
N LEU A 82 0.99 2.54 -6.18
CA LEU A 82 0.24 1.60 -5.36
C LEU A 82 -1.22 1.46 -5.81
N LEU A 83 -1.88 2.57 -6.20
CA LEU A 83 -3.24 2.53 -6.75
C LEU A 83 -3.36 1.76 -8.06
N ARG A 84 -2.27 1.62 -8.83
CA ARG A 84 -2.25 0.82 -10.06
C ARG A 84 -1.95 -0.66 -9.80
N GLU A 85 -1.18 -0.94 -8.76
CA GLU A 85 -0.62 -2.28 -8.50
C GLU A 85 -1.43 -3.07 -7.48
N LEU A 86 -2.03 -2.42 -6.48
CA LEU A 86 -2.82 -3.09 -5.45
C LEU A 86 -4.09 -3.76 -5.99
N PRO A 87 -4.92 -3.14 -6.85
CA PRO A 87 -6.13 -3.79 -7.35
C PRO A 87 -5.87 -5.13 -8.06
N PRO A 88 -4.99 -5.24 -9.08
CA PRO A 88 -4.75 -6.52 -9.75
C PRO A 88 -4.09 -7.55 -8.82
N LEU A 89 -3.31 -7.09 -7.83
CA LEU A 89 -2.73 -7.97 -6.81
C LEU A 89 -3.83 -8.57 -5.92
N LEU A 90 -4.77 -7.75 -5.44
CA LEU A 90 -5.92 -8.22 -4.65
C LEU A 90 -6.83 -9.17 -5.44
N ASP A 91 -7.07 -8.90 -6.72
CA ASP A 91 -7.86 -9.79 -7.58
C ASP A 91 -7.22 -11.17 -7.76
N ARG A 92 -5.88 -11.23 -7.82
CA ARG A 92 -5.12 -12.49 -7.88
C ARG A 92 -5.15 -13.22 -6.54
N LEU A 93 -5.06 -12.50 -5.43
CA LEU A 93 -5.23 -13.05 -4.08
C LEU A 93 -6.61 -13.72 -3.91
N ASP A 94 -7.69 -13.07 -4.35
CA ASP A 94 -9.04 -13.64 -4.26
C ASP A 94 -9.20 -14.93 -5.09
N GLN A 95 -8.48 -15.04 -6.21
CA GLN A 95 -8.47 -16.25 -7.03
C GLN A 95 -7.72 -17.41 -6.38
N LEU A 96 -6.67 -17.12 -5.60
CA LEU A 96 -5.88 -18.14 -4.88
C LEU A 96 -6.62 -18.68 -3.65
N GLU A 97 -7.42 -17.85 -2.98
CA GLU A 97 -8.21 -18.25 -1.81
C GLU A 97 -9.46 -19.07 -2.15
N ARG A 98 -9.94 -19.03 -3.41
CA ARG A 98 -11.02 -19.91 -3.85
C ARG A 98 -10.45 -21.28 -4.19
N PRO A 99 -10.60 -22.31 -3.33
CA PRO A 99 -10.31 -23.66 -3.77
C PRO A 99 -11.22 -23.94 -4.96
N THR A 100 -10.66 -24.50 -6.02
CA THR A 100 -11.40 -25.04 -7.15
C THR A 100 -12.41 -26.07 -6.63
N SER A 101 -13.61 -25.62 -6.25
CA SER A 101 -14.79 -26.44 -6.05
C SER A 101 -15.30 -26.86 -7.43
N SER A 102 -14.49 -27.65 -8.12
CA SER A 102 -14.87 -28.32 -9.36
C SER A 102 -13.97 -29.52 -9.53
N SER A 103 -14.43 -30.65 -8.98
CA SER A 103 -14.52 -31.93 -9.69
C SER A 103 -14.72 -33.06 -8.68
N ARG A 104 -15.97 -33.40 -8.39
CA ARG A 104 -16.42 -34.79 -8.25
C ARG A 104 -17.85 -34.87 -8.78
N GLY A 105 -17.95 -35.13 -10.08
CA GLY A 105 -19.09 -35.87 -10.62
C GLY A 105 -18.98 -37.34 -10.27
#